data_AF-A0A9D4FNR9-F1
#
_entry.id   AF-A0A9D4FNR9-F1
#
_cell.length_a   1.000
_cell.length_b   1.000
_cell.length_c   1.000
_cell.angle_alpha   90.00
_cell.angle_beta   90.00
_cell.angle_gamma   90.00
#
_symmetry.space_group_name_H-M   'P 1'
#
loop_
_entity.id
_entity.type
_entity.pdbx_description
1 polymer ?
#
loop_
_entity_poly.entity_id
_entity_poly.type
_entity_poly.pdbx_seq_one_letter_code
_entity_poly.pdbx_strand_id
1 'polypeptide(L)'
;MANISSLLTIALLYFIELGLGAKFIKGLSVQAFVKSDRPQQFPGLEVKYVRGADPEIYLLDEDKNVKETLGIEKWNTDSVEQFFHERLKKIRQLISQSIVKGHGRLMEPPSRSSSMWRRGFNSPPNYDDNALYCGGFNTQWSKNGGKCGVCGDNFADNPRPNEPGGKFYTGIIVRKYDVAQVIDVAVHLTANHKGWFEFRLCKNDAANKTLEQACFDQHILQDNRGVKRFEISMGMENIKYSLKLPAGVTCRACVLQWRYNTGNSWGVDPVTQKGCIGCGPQEQFYGCSDIAIGASDVTTGQVSPNVPVVVPEGDIDDRKWQDLVGKLDCVCPQTSQTSRPQSGPLAQVCFVLTLFIRLLFF
;
A
#
# COMPACT_ATOMS: atom_id res chain seq x y z
N MET A 1 -6.84 -25.15 -12.72
CA MET A 1 -8.06 -24.70 -13.40
C MET A 1 -7.89 -23.23 -13.76
N ALA A 2 -8.18 -22.89 -15.00
CA ALA A 2 -7.90 -21.69 -15.80
C ALA A 2 -7.46 -20.37 -15.10
N ASN A 3 -6.39 -19.82 -15.67
CA ASN A 3 -5.76 -18.51 -15.44
C ASN A 3 -6.74 -17.36 -15.83
N ILE A 4 -7.00 -16.41 -14.94
CA ILE A 4 -7.94 -15.28 -15.16
C ILE A 4 -7.16 -13.98 -15.41
N SER A 5 -6.19 -14.02 -16.32
CA SER A 5 -5.74 -12.84 -17.05
C SER A 5 -5.91 -13.15 -18.53
N SER A 6 -6.98 -12.66 -19.14
CA SER A 6 -7.15 -12.76 -20.58
C SER A 6 -7.76 -11.47 -21.13
N LEU A 7 -6.93 -10.54 -21.57
CA LEU A 7 -7.38 -9.30 -22.23
C LEU A 7 -7.91 -9.64 -23.63
N LEU A 8 -9.24 -9.68 -23.80
CA LEU A 8 -9.85 -9.79 -25.13
C LEU A 8 -9.67 -8.48 -25.91
N THR A 9 -9.15 -8.59 -27.14
CA THR A 9 -9.14 -7.49 -28.13
C THR A 9 -10.39 -7.64 -29.00
N ILE A 10 -11.09 -6.55 -29.31
CA ILE A 10 -12.26 -6.60 -30.21
C ILE A 10 -11.86 -6.04 -31.56
N ALA A 11 -11.93 -6.85 -32.62
CA ALA A 11 -11.73 -6.38 -33.98
C ALA A 11 -13.10 -6.21 -34.67
N LEU A 12 -13.43 -5.00 -35.09
CA LEU A 12 -14.60 -4.71 -35.92
C LEU A 12 -14.17 -4.70 -37.39
N LEU A 13 -14.64 -5.66 -38.16
CA LEU A 13 -14.44 -5.72 -39.60
C LEU A 13 -15.62 -5.05 -40.29
N TYR A 14 -15.32 -4.06 -41.13
CA TYR A 14 -16.32 -3.16 -41.68
C TYR A 14 -16.14 -2.91 -43.19
N PHE A 15 -17.26 -2.75 -43.88
CA PHE A 15 -17.36 -2.65 -45.35
C PHE A 15 -17.26 -1.21 -45.87
N ILE A 16 -16.66 -1.01 -47.05
CA ILE A 16 -16.85 0.23 -47.83
C ILE A 16 -17.16 -0.14 -49.29
N GLU A 17 -18.30 0.31 -49.80
CA GLU A 17 -18.52 0.45 -51.24
C GLU A 17 -18.11 1.85 -51.68
N LEU A 18 -17.21 1.92 -52.66
CA LEU A 18 -17.01 3.11 -53.50
C LEU A 18 -17.40 2.68 -54.92
N GLY A 19 -18.65 2.90 -55.29
CA GLY A 19 -19.14 2.59 -56.63
C GLY A 19 -20.64 2.80 -56.77
N LEU A 20 -21.02 3.76 -57.60
CA LEU A 20 -22.40 4.03 -58.02
C LEU A 20 -23.05 2.77 -58.61
N GLY A 21 -24.15 2.30 -58.01
CA GLY A 21 -24.96 1.24 -58.60
C GLY A 21 -25.88 0.57 -57.58
N ALA A 22 -27.17 0.84 -57.69
CA ALA A 22 -28.25 0.34 -56.84
C ALA A 22 -28.12 -1.15 -56.46
N LYS A 23 -27.68 -1.44 -55.22
CA LYS A 23 -27.96 -2.70 -54.51
C LYS A 23 -27.79 -2.54 -52.99
N PHE A 24 -28.93 -2.46 -52.31
CA PHE A 24 -29.19 -2.70 -50.89
C PHE A 24 -28.52 -1.81 -49.82
N ILE A 25 -29.41 -1.10 -49.10
CA ILE A 25 -29.26 -0.35 -47.86
C ILE A 25 -28.87 -1.30 -46.69
N LYS A 26 -27.68 -1.89 -46.71
CA LYS A 26 -27.18 -2.71 -45.59
C LYS A 26 -25.97 -2.04 -44.94
N GLY A 27 -26.00 -1.90 -43.61
CA GLY A 27 -24.84 -1.43 -42.84
C GLY A 27 -24.53 0.07 -42.84
N LEU A 28 -25.43 0.95 -43.34
CA LEU A 28 -25.23 2.42 -43.33
C LEU A 28 -25.06 2.98 -41.90
N SER A 29 -25.83 2.46 -40.94
CA SER A 29 -25.75 2.92 -39.55
C SER A 29 -24.44 2.50 -38.87
N VAL A 30 -23.91 1.33 -39.22
CA VAL A 30 -22.58 0.88 -38.79
C VAL A 30 -21.49 1.70 -39.50
N GLN A 31 -21.72 2.14 -40.75
CA GLN A 31 -20.84 3.07 -41.47
C GLN A 31 -20.67 4.38 -40.73
N ALA A 32 -21.79 4.93 -40.26
CA ALA A 32 -21.81 6.18 -39.53
C ALA A 32 -21.04 6.05 -38.21
N PHE A 33 -21.15 4.90 -37.52
CA PHE A 33 -20.35 4.61 -36.33
C PHE A 33 -18.85 4.62 -36.67
N VAL A 34 -18.44 3.82 -37.65
CA VAL A 34 -17.03 3.61 -38.02
C VAL A 34 -16.35 4.86 -38.56
N LYS A 35 -17.06 5.71 -39.30
CA LYS A 35 -16.53 6.97 -39.86
C LYS A 35 -16.57 8.16 -38.89
N SER A 36 -17.15 7.99 -37.70
CA SER A 36 -17.22 9.04 -36.67
C SER A 36 -16.06 8.96 -35.67
N ASP A 37 -16.01 9.87 -34.70
CA ASP A 37 -15.06 9.82 -33.59
C ASP A 37 -15.45 8.80 -32.49
N ARG A 38 -16.65 8.20 -32.57
CA ARG A 38 -17.17 7.28 -31.54
C ARG A 38 -16.30 6.05 -31.29
N PRO A 39 -15.68 5.38 -32.29
CA PRO A 39 -14.80 4.24 -32.05
C PRO A 39 -13.58 4.60 -31.18
N GLN A 40 -13.12 5.86 -31.20
CA GLN A 40 -11.97 6.30 -30.39
C GLN A 40 -12.27 6.26 -28.88
N GLN A 41 -13.55 6.20 -28.49
CA GLN A 41 -13.97 6.09 -27.09
C GLN A 41 -13.73 4.69 -26.50
N PHE A 42 -13.39 3.69 -27.34
CA PHE A 42 -13.29 2.29 -26.97
C PHE A 42 -11.85 1.76 -27.11
N PRO A 43 -11.02 1.84 -26.05
CA PRO A 43 -9.67 1.28 -26.08
C PRO A 43 -9.71 -0.24 -26.25
N GLY A 44 -8.97 -0.77 -27.24
CA GLY A 44 -8.97 -2.20 -27.60
C GLY A 44 -9.91 -2.57 -28.75
N LEU A 45 -10.66 -1.61 -29.31
CA LEU A 45 -11.41 -1.76 -30.56
C LEU A 45 -10.49 -1.48 -31.75
N GLU A 46 -10.23 -2.48 -32.59
CA GLU A 46 -9.51 -2.33 -33.85
C GLU A 46 -10.49 -2.36 -35.02
N VAL A 47 -10.55 -1.30 -35.83
CA VAL A 47 -11.42 -1.28 -37.01
C VAL A 47 -10.63 -1.66 -38.26
N LYS A 48 -11.03 -2.73 -38.93
CA LYS A 48 -10.42 -3.20 -40.18
C LYS A 48 -11.41 -3.06 -41.34
N TYR A 49 -10.91 -2.54 -42.46
CA TYR A 49 -11.72 -2.36 -43.66
C TYR A 49 -11.45 -3.47 -44.67
N VAL A 50 -12.49 -4.20 -45.06
CA VAL A 50 -12.39 -5.25 -46.08
C VAL A 50 -13.46 -5.02 -47.15
N ARG A 51 -13.02 -4.88 -48.40
CA ARG A 51 -13.92 -4.70 -49.54
C ARG A 51 -14.65 -6.02 -49.81
N GLY A 52 -15.98 -5.96 -49.90
CA GLY A 52 -16.81 -7.12 -50.24
C GLY A 52 -17.31 -7.96 -49.06
N ALA A 53 -16.87 -7.66 -47.82
CA ALA A 53 -17.26 -8.41 -46.62
C ALA A 53 -18.47 -7.77 -45.92
N ASP A 54 -19.33 -8.59 -45.31
CA ASP A 54 -20.41 -8.12 -44.44
C ASP A 54 -19.84 -7.54 -43.12
N PRO A 55 -20.53 -6.58 -42.47
CA PRO A 55 -20.05 -5.99 -41.23
C PRO A 55 -20.16 -7.00 -40.08
N GLU A 56 -19.01 -7.30 -39.47
CA GLU A 56 -18.89 -8.34 -38.45
C GLU A 56 -18.01 -7.87 -37.29
N ILE A 57 -18.36 -8.27 -36.07
CA ILE A 57 -17.53 -8.09 -34.87
C ILE A 57 -16.85 -9.40 -34.56
N TYR A 58 -15.54 -9.35 -34.38
CA TYR A 58 -14.71 -10.46 -33.95
C TYR A 58 -14.23 -10.19 -32.53
N LEU A 59 -14.57 -11.09 -31.61
CA LEU A 59 -14.01 -11.11 -30.26
C LEU A 59 -12.76 -11.98 -30.30
N LEU A 60 -11.60 -11.38 -30.07
CA LEU A 60 -10.30 -12.05 -30.11
C LEU A 60 -9.82 -12.34 -28.68
N ASP A 61 -9.10 -13.46 -28.50
CA ASP A 61 -8.32 -13.72 -27.29
C ASP A 61 -6.92 -13.07 -27.34
N GLU A 62 -6.08 -13.37 -26.35
CA GLU A 62 -4.75 -12.77 -26.17
C GLU A 62 -3.78 -13.06 -27.33
N ASP A 63 -3.94 -14.23 -27.95
CA ASP A 63 -3.12 -14.67 -29.08
C ASP A 63 -3.67 -14.16 -30.43
N LYS A 64 -4.68 -13.28 -30.39
CA LYS A 64 -5.44 -12.76 -31.54
C LYS A 64 -6.23 -13.83 -32.29
N ASN A 65 -6.58 -14.94 -31.62
CA ASN A 65 -7.45 -15.95 -32.20
C ASN A 65 -8.92 -15.53 -32.02
N VAL A 66 -9.73 -15.82 -33.03
CA VAL A 66 -11.17 -15.52 -33.02
C VAL A 66 -11.88 -16.48 -32.05
N LYS A 67 -12.41 -15.95 -30.96
CA LYS A 67 -13.28 -16.68 -30.01
C LYS A 67 -14.73 -16.68 -30.46
N GLU A 68 -15.20 -15.56 -31.00
CA GLU A 68 -16.60 -15.37 -31.36
C GLU A 68 -16.69 -14.36 -32.53
N THR A 69 -17.62 -14.62 -33.45
CA THR A 69 -17.93 -13.74 -34.59
C THR A 69 -19.41 -13.41 -34.56
N LEU A 70 -19.76 -12.13 -34.72
CA LEU A 70 -21.11 -11.62 -34.68
C LEU A 70 -21.41 -10.81 -35.95
N GLY A 71 -22.41 -11.23 -36.71
CA GLY A 71 -22.97 -10.43 -37.81
C GLY A 71 -23.79 -9.27 -37.26
N ILE A 72 -23.47 -8.05 -37.71
CA ILE A 72 -24.13 -6.82 -37.25
C ILE A 72 -24.83 -6.07 -38.38
N GLU A 73 -25.19 -6.77 -39.46
CA GLU A 73 -25.75 -6.16 -40.67
C GLU A 73 -27.08 -5.44 -40.47
N LYS A 74 -27.80 -5.77 -39.39
CA LYS A 74 -29.08 -5.15 -39.00
C LYS A 74 -28.96 -4.16 -37.84
N TRP A 75 -27.77 -3.92 -37.32
CA TRP A 75 -27.60 -3.08 -36.14
C TRP A 75 -27.57 -1.59 -36.51
N ASN A 76 -28.20 -0.77 -35.68
CA ASN A 76 -28.07 0.68 -35.78
C ASN A 76 -26.86 1.17 -34.96
N THR A 77 -26.49 2.44 -35.14
CA THR A 77 -25.33 3.06 -34.48
C THR A 77 -25.40 2.93 -32.96
N ASP A 78 -26.58 3.11 -32.37
CA ASP A 78 -26.78 3.07 -30.92
C ASP A 78 -26.68 1.63 -30.37
N SER A 79 -27.12 0.62 -31.13
CA SER A 79 -27.00 -0.79 -30.76
C SER A 79 -25.54 -1.25 -30.77
N VAL A 80 -24.76 -0.78 -31.76
CA VAL A 80 -23.31 -1.03 -31.83
C VAL A 80 -22.60 -0.37 -30.64
N GLU A 81 -22.94 0.88 -30.35
CA GLU A 81 -22.36 1.63 -29.22
C GLU A 81 -22.73 1.01 -27.87
N GLN A 82 -24.00 0.63 -27.67
CA GLN A 82 -24.46 -0.07 -26.47
C GLN A 82 -23.77 -1.42 -26.32
N PHE A 83 -23.62 -2.20 -27.39
CA PHE A 83 -22.93 -3.49 -27.35
C PHE A 83 -21.47 -3.34 -26.93
N PHE A 84 -20.76 -2.37 -27.52
CA PHE A 84 -19.38 -2.06 -27.11
C PHE A 84 -19.35 -1.56 -25.67
N HIS A 85 -20.28 -0.71 -25.25
CA HIS A 85 -20.39 -0.36 -23.84
C HIS A 85 -20.61 -1.60 -22.96
N GLU A 86 -21.55 -2.49 -23.24
CA GLU A 86 -21.81 -3.64 -22.37
C GLU A 86 -20.65 -4.65 -22.34
N ARG A 87 -20.08 -4.98 -23.50
CA ARG A 87 -18.99 -5.96 -23.61
C ARG A 87 -17.64 -5.40 -23.18
N LEU A 88 -17.30 -4.17 -23.57
CA LEU A 88 -16.09 -3.49 -23.11
C LEU A 88 -16.22 -2.96 -21.68
N LYS A 89 -17.42 -2.70 -21.13
CA LYS A 89 -17.62 -2.40 -19.69
C LYS A 89 -17.58 -3.65 -18.84
N LYS A 90 -18.04 -4.82 -19.32
CA LYS A 90 -17.72 -6.12 -18.70
C LYS A 90 -16.22 -6.38 -18.70
N ILE A 91 -15.54 -6.09 -19.81
CA ILE A 91 -14.07 -6.12 -19.89
C ILE A 91 -13.48 -5.06 -18.95
N ARG A 92 -14.05 -3.86 -18.80
CA ARG A 92 -13.62 -2.87 -17.80
C ARG A 92 -13.93 -3.30 -16.37
N GLN A 93 -14.92 -4.15 -16.15
CA GLN A 93 -15.29 -4.70 -14.84
C GLN A 93 -14.45 -5.94 -14.49
N LEU A 94 -13.92 -6.64 -15.49
CA LEU A 94 -12.96 -7.74 -15.39
C LEU A 94 -11.49 -7.23 -15.39
N ILE A 95 -11.20 -6.12 -16.07
CA ILE A 95 -9.95 -5.34 -15.97
C ILE A 95 -9.98 -4.45 -14.72
N SER A 96 -11.16 -4.06 -14.23
CA SER A 96 -11.35 -3.58 -12.85
C SER A 96 -11.33 -4.73 -11.83
N GLN A 97 -10.95 -5.95 -12.22
CA GLN A 97 -10.46 -6.98 -11.30
C GLN A 97 -8.95 -7.21 -11.41
N SER A 98 -8.26 -6.68 -12.44
CA SER A 98 -6.87 -6.24 -12.28
C SER A 98 -6.85 -4.87 -11.58
N ILE A 99 -7.56 -4.77 -10.46
CA ILE A 99 -7.26 -3.82 -9.41
C ILE A 99 -5.88 -4.25 -8.97
N VAL A 100 -4.83 -3.62 -9.50
CA VAL A 100 -3.61 -3.57 -8.73
C VAL A 100 -4.01 -2.66 -7.56
N LYS A 101 -4.60 -3.26 -6.53
CA LYS A 101 -4.85 -2.60 -5.26
C LYS A 101 -3.46 -2.19 -4.79
N GLY A 102 -3.30 -0.95 -4.37
CA GLY A 102 -2.11 -0.61 -3.61
C GLY A 102 -2.05 -1.56 -2.45
N HIS A 103 -0.86 -1.89 -2.02
CA HIS A 103 -0.76 -2.62 -0.79
C HIS A 103 0.56 -2.22 -0.17
N GLY A 104 0.48 -1.75 1.06
CA GLY A 104 1.64 -1.36 1.81
C GLY A 104 1.33 -1.29 3.30
N ARG A 105 2.38 -1.46 4.09
CA ARG A 105 2.31 -1.48 5.54
C ARG A 105 3.43 -0.65 6.14
N LEU A 106 3.11 0.13 7.17
CA LEU A 106 4.09 0.80 8.01
C LEU A 106 4.78 -0.24 8.89
N MET A 107 6.09 -0.41 8.71
CA MET A 107 6.90 -1.43 9.39
C MET A 107 7.67 -0.87 10.58
N GLU A 108 8.09 0.40 10.52
CA GLU A 108 8.81 1.08 11.59
C GLU A 108 8.33 2.55 11.70
N PRO A 109 7.96 3.04 12.91
CA PRO A 109 7.64 2.23 14.09
C PRO A 109 6.51 1.23 13.80
N PRO A 110 6.49 0.02 14.41
CA PRO A 110 5.49 -1.00 14.09
C PRO A 110 4.06 -0.48 14.28
N SER A 111 3.24 -0.59 13.24
CA SER A 111 1.84 -0.17 13.27
C SER A 111 0.93 -1.27 13.81
N ARG A 112 -0.20 -0.83 14.40
CA ARG A 112 -1.20 -1.64 15.10
C ARG A 112 -1.51 -2.97 14.42
N SER A 113 -2.43 -2.97 13.44
CA SER A 113 -2.74 -4.20 12.74
C SER A 113 -1.68 -4.56 11.71
N SER A 114 -0.88 -3.59 11.20
CA SER A 114 -0.07 -3.90 10.02
C SER A 114 1.27 -4.58 10.26
N SER A 115 1.89 -4.39 11.43
CA SER A 115 3.24 -4.93 11.63
C SER A 115 3.58 -5.33 13.06
N MET A 116 2.81 -4.94 14.07
CA MET A 116 3.05 -5.38 15.46
C MET A 116 3.10 -6.91 15.60
N TRP A 117 2.15 -7.64 15.01
CA TRP A 117 2.10 -9.10 15.11
C TRP A 117 3.28 -9.75 14.36
N ARG A 118 3.67 -9.21 13.20
CA ARG A 118 4.88 -9.62 12.45
C ARG A 118 6.17 -9.35 13.22
N ARG A 119 6.11 -8.45 14.21
CA ARG A 119 7.23 -8.01 15.03
C ARG A 119 7.26 -8.70 16.40
N GLY A 120 6.38 -9.66 16.64
CA GLY A 120 6.35 -10.48 17.86
C GLY A 120 5.74 -9.77 19.08
N PHE A 121 5.04 -8.65 18.88
CA PHE A 121 4.24 -8.04 19.93
C PHE A 121 3.00 -8.91 20.21
N ASN A 122 2.51 -8.84 21.45
CA ASN A 122 1.25 -9.46 21.83
C ASN A 122 0.05 -8.69 21.26
N SER A 123 -0.17 -8.81 19.96
CA SER A 123 -1.24 -8.16 19.22
C SER A 123 -1.98 -9.16 18.33
N PRO A 124 -3.30 -9.03 18.14
CA PRO A 124 -4.03 -9.90 17.22
C PRO A 124 -3.48 -9.81 15.79
N PRO A 125 -3.24 -10.93 15.10
CA PRO A 125 -2.75 -10.89 13.73
C PRO A 125 -3.81 -10.33 12.78
N ASN A 126 -3.34 -9.52 11.82
CA ASN A 126 -4.09 -9.13 10.63
C ASN A 126 -3.30 -9.55 9.39
N TYR A 127 -3.77 -10.57 8.69
CA TYR A 127 -3.07 -11.09 7.51
C TYR A 127 -3.27 -10.22 6.26
N ASP A 128 -4.29 -9.34 6.26
CA ASP A 128 -4.54 -8.33 5.22
C ASP A 128 -3.95 -6.97 5.64
N ASP A 129 -2.80 -7.01 6.32
CA ASP A 129 -2.19 -5.86 6.98
C ASP A 129 -1.61 -4.79 6.05
N ASN A 130 -1.26 -5.18 4.83
CA ASN A 130 -0.88 -4.28 3.76
C ASN A 130 -2.11 -3.59 3.13
N ALA A 131 -3.31 -3.84 3.64
CA ALA A 131 -4.57 -3.42 3.05
C ALA A 131 -5.42 -2.60 4.05
N LEU A 132 -4.80 -1.58 4.66
CA LEU A 132 -5.53 -0.52 5.36
C LEU A 132 -5.89 0.64 4.41
N TYR A 133 -6.77 0.36 3.44
CA TYR A 133 -7.10 1.22 2.29
C TYR A 133 -8.48 1.89 2.35
N CYS A 134 -8.89 2.32 3.55
CA CYS A 134 -10.15 3.04 3.77
C CYS A 134 -11.42 2.25 3.35
N GLY A 135 -11.32 0.92 3.31
CA GLY A 135 -12.38 0.03 2.84
C GLY A 135 -12.52 -0.08 1.31
N GLY A 136 -11.56 0.44 0.53
CA GLY A 136 -11.63 0.46 -0.94
C GLY A 136 -11.81 1.85 -1.52
N PHE A 137 -11.21 2.10 -2.68
CA PHE A 137 -11.37 3.36 -3.43
C PHE A 137 -12.84 3.81 -3.55
N ASN A 138 -13.73 2.94 -4.05
CA ASN A 138 -15.15 3.29 -4.22
C ASN A 138 -15.86 3.50 -2.87
N THR A 139 -15.48 2.75 -1.84
CA THR A 139 -16.02 2.92 -0.49
C THR A 139 -15.64 4.29 0.06
N GLN A 140 -14.36 4.65 -0.02
CA GLN A 140 -13.88 5.96 0.41
C GLN A 140 -14.55 7.09 -0.37
N TRP A 141 -14.40 7.12 -1.70
CA TRP A 141 -14.75 8.30 -2.48
C TRP A 141 -16.24 8.39 -2.80
N SER A 142 -16.88 7.28 -3.18
CA SER A 142 -18.29 7.30 -3.59
C SER A 142 -19.25 7.12 -2.42
N LYS A 143 -18.96 6.23 -1.46
CA LYS A 143 -19.87 5.96 -0.33
C LYS A 143 -19.63 6.90 0.85
N ASN A 144 -18.37 7.12 1.21
CA ASN A 144 -17.98 7.91 2.38
C ASN A 144 -17.65 9.37 2.07
N GLY A 145 -17.82 9.82 0.82
CA GLY A 145 -17.56 11.21 0.42
C GLY A 145 -16.10 11.63 0.59
N GLY A 146 -15.16 10.72 0.32
CA GLY A 146 -13.72 10.90 0.48
C GLY A 146 -13.18 10.62 1.88
N LYS A 147 -14.04 10.34 2.86
CA LYS A 147 -13.63 10.11 4.26
C LYS A 147 -13.03 8.72 4.45
N CYS A 148 -12.04 8.66 5.33
CA CYS A 148 -11.34 7.46 5.77
C CYS A 148 -11.21 7.47 7.30
N GLY A 149 -11.16 6.30 7.93
CA GLY A 149 -10.72 6.22 9.33
C GLY A 149 -9.30 6.74 9.48
N VAL A 150 -8.96 7.34 10.61
CA VAL A 150 -7.63 7.95 10.82
C VAL A 150 -6.50 6.91 10.80
N CYS A 151 -6.82 5.63 10.95
CA CYS A 151 -5.87 4.53 10.84
C CYS A 151 -6.11 3.60 9.66
N GLY A 152 -6.83 4.06 8.63
CA GLY A 152 -7.00 3.34 7.37
C GLY A 152 -8.19 2.38 7.30
N ASP A 153 -8.98 2.32 8.36
CA ASP A 153 -10.24 1.58 8.37
C ASP A 153 -11.29 2.25 7.46
N ASN A 154 -12.30 1.50 7.06
CA ASN A 154 -13.48 2.07 6.44
C ASN A 154 -14.13 3.09 7.39
N PHE A 155 -14.40 4.30 6.89
CA PHE A 155 -14.96 5.38 7.70
C PHE A 155 -16.30 5.02 8.36
N ALA A 156 -17.10 4.18 7.71
CA ALA A 156 -18.42 3.76 8.19
C ALA A 156 -18.37 2.66 9.27
N ASP A 157 -17.22 2.02 9.51
CA ASP A 157 -17.10 0.97 10.53
C ASP A 157 -17.24 1.57 11.94
N ASN A 158 -17.89 0.84 12.85
CA ASN A 158 -18.03 1.22 14.25
C ASN A 158 -18.11 -0.02 15.17
N PRO A 159 -17.15 -0.24 16.08
CA PRO A 159 -15.89 0.50 16.19
C PRO A 159 -14.98 0.23 14.98
N ARG A 160 -14.15 1.21 14.61
CA ARG A 160 -13.12 1.01 13.58
C ARG A 160 -12.00 0.13 14.14
N PRO A 161 -11.60 -0.97 13.46
CA PRO A 161 -10.71 -1.98 14.05
C PRO A 161 -9.34 -1.47 14.53
N ASN A 162 -8.78 -0.44 13.90
CA ASN A 162 -7.47 0.13 14.26
C ASN A 162 -7.57 1.37 15.16
N GLU A 163 -8.75 1.82 15.56
CA GLU A 163 -8.96 3.02 16.39
C GLU A 163 -9.35 2.63 17.84
N PRO A 164 -9.38 3.57 18.81
CA PRO A 164 -9.75 3.26 20.20
C PRO A 164 -11.05 2.46 20.32
N GLY A 165 -11.00 1.35 21.06
CA GLY A 165 -12.11 0.38 21.17
C GLY A 165 -12.15 -0.69 20.06
N GLY A 166 -11.30 -0.57 19.05
CA GLY A 166 -11.14 -1.54 17.97
C GLY A 166 -10.25 -2.73 18.34
N LYS A 167 -10.40 -3.83 17.59
CA LYS A 167 -9.69 -5.11 17.78
C LYS A 167 -8.16 -4.97 17.86
N PHE A 168 -7.57 -4.07 17.06
CA PHE A 168 -6.12 -3.92 16.95
C PHE A 168 -5.57 -2.77 17.82
N TYR A 169 -6.45 -2.05 18.52
CA TYR A 169 -6.06 -1.02 19.47
C TYR A 169 -5.74 -1.66 20.84
N THR A 170 -4.48 -2.05 21.02
CA THR A 170 -4.02 -2.79 22.21
C THR A 170 -3.49 -1.90 23.33
N GLY A 171 -3.23 -0.61 23.05
CA GLY A 171 -2.58 0.33 23.98
C GLY A 171 -1.07 0.08 24.17
N ILE A 172 -0.48 -0.82 23.38
CA ILE A 172 0.95 -1.13 23.46
C ILE A 172 1.76 0.00 22.81
N ILE A 173 2.70 0.58 23.57
CA ILE A 173 3.68 1.53 23.04
C ILE A 173 4.81 0.76 22.36
N VAL A 174 4.98 0.95 21.05
CA VAL A 174 5.95 0.19 20.25
C VAL A 174 7.36 0.80 20.27
N ARG A 175 7.46 2.11 20.50
CA ARG A 175 8.74 2.84 20.56
C ARG A 175 8.68 4.01 21.54
N LYS A 176 9.84 4.35 22.08
CA LYS A 176 10.07 5.56 22.89
C LYS A 176 11.17 6.39 22.24
N TYR A 177 10.93 7.69 22.15
CA TYR A 177 11.84 8.65 21.55
C TYR A 177 12.06 9.85 22.46
N ASP A 178 13.18 10.53 22.26
CA ASP A 178 13.44 11.83 22.87
C ASP A 178 12.72 12.95 22.11
N VAL A 179 12.50 14.07 22.80
CA VAL A 179 11.90 15.27 22.20
C VAL A 179 12.81 15.78 21.09
N ALA A 180 12.22 16.16 19.95
CA ALA A 180 12.93 16.61 18.76
C ALA A 180 13.87 15.58 18.10
N GLN A 181 13.82 14.31 18.52
CA GLN A 181 14.65 13.26 17.96
C GLN A 181 14.37 13.07 16.46
N VAL A 182 15.44 12.81 15.69
CA VAL A 182 15.33 12.30 14.33
C VAL A 182 15.15 10.79 14.41
N ILE A 183 14.04 10.28 13.89
CA ILE A 183 13.64 8.88 13.93
C ILE A 183 13.69 8.27 12.54
N ASP A 184 14.02 6.99 12.46
CA ASP A 184 13.85 6.23 11.22
C ASP A 184 12.43 5.67 11.14
N VAL A 185 11.84 5.80 9.96
CA VAL A 185 10.59 5.15 9.59
C VAL A 185 10.81 4.24 8.40
N ALA A 186 10.10 3.11 8.39
CA ALA A 186 10.18 2.13 7.31
C ALA A 186 8.80 1.72 6.85
N VAL A 187 8.60 1.71 5.54
CA VAL A 187 7.36 1.27 4.89
C VAL A 187 7.72 0.17 3.91
N HIS A 188 6.90 -0.87 3.90
CA HIS A 188 6.98 -1.94 2.91
C HIS A 188 5.79 -1.84 1.96
N LEU A 189 6.06 -1.62 0.67
CA LEU A 189 5.06 -1.69 -0.39
C LEU A 189 5.10 -3.06 -1.03
N THR A 190 4.00 -3.79 -0.89
CA THR A 190 3.79 -5.04 -1.59
C THR A 190 3.28 -4.84 -3.02
N ALA A 191 2.60 -3.72 -3.28
CA ALA A 191 2.24 -3.26 -4.62
C ALA A 191 2.38 -1.74 -4.67
N ASN A 192 3.28 -1.26 -5.54
CA ASN A 192 3.63 0.15 -5.67
C ASN A 192 2.82 0.82 -6.79
N HIS A 193 2.10 1.88 -6.43
CA HIS A 193 1.24 2.67 -7.34
C HIS A 193 1.66 4.12 -7.50
N LYS A 194 2.95 4.40 -7.38
CA LYS A 194 3.51 5.76 -7.41
C LYS A 194 2.82 6.66 -6.36
N GLY A 195 2.84 7.98 -6.53
CA GLY A 195 2.17 8.91 -5.61
C GLY A 195 3.12 9.33 -4.50
N TRP A 196 2.65 9.50 -3.28
CA TRP A 196 3.49 10.05 -2.21
C TRP A 196 3.15 9.51 -0.82
N PHE A 197 4.15 9.47 0.05
CA PHE A 197 3.99 9.27 1.48
C PHE A 197 3.99 10.60 2.23
N GLU A 198 3.27 10.64 3.33
CA GLU A 198 3.26 11.73 4.29
C GLU A 198 3.09 11.14 5.70
N PHE A 199 3.81 11.71 6.64
CA PHE A 199 3.82 11.23 8.02
C PHE A 199 3.32 12.35 8.93
N ARG A 200 2.47 11.99 9.88
CA ARG A 200 1.88 12.92 10.84
C ARG A 200 1.99 12.39 12.25
N LEU A 201 1.87 13.28 13.21
CA LEU A 201 1.88 12.96 14.63
C LEU A 201 0.68 13.59 15.33
N CYS A 202 -0.11 12.78 16.01
CA CYS A 202 -1.12 13.27 16.95
C CYS A 202 -0.61 13.12 18.37
N LYS A 203 -0.61 14.24 19.12
CA LYS A 203 -0.38 14.21 20.56
C LYS A 203 -1.59 13.55 21.24
N ASN A 204 -1.35 12.43 21.88
CA ASN A 204 -2.34 11.74 22.68
C ASN A 204 -1.73 11.20 23.98
N ASP A 205 -2.43 11.44 25.08
CA ASP A 205 -2.06 10.98 26.43
C ASP A 205 -3.18 10.15 27.08
N ALA A 206 -4.32 9.98 26.39
CA ALA A 206 -5.49 9.29 26.90
C ALA A 206 -5.82 8.08 26.01
N ALA A 207 -5.81 6.88 26.59
CA ALA A 207 -5.99 5.62 25.86
C ALA A 207 -7.35 5.51 25.13
N ASN A 208 -8.41 6.10 25.68
CA ASN A 208 -9.76 5.98 25.11
C ASN A 208 -10.21 7.24 24.36
N LYS A 209 -9.30 8.20 24.11
CA LYS A 209 -9.65 9.43 23.40
C LYS A 209 -9.81 9.13 21.92
N THR A 210 -10.97 9.45 21.36
CA THR A 210 -11.21 9.42 19.91
C THR A 210 -10.16 10.27 19.19
N LEU A 211 -9.50 9.66 18.20
CA LEU A 211 -8.48 10.30 17.40
C LEU A 211 -9.14 10.98 16.19
N GLU A 212 -8.91 12.28 16.04
CA GLU A 212 -9.43 13.07 14.92
C GLU A 212 -8.30 13.45 13.97
N GLN A 213 -8.59 13.50 12.67
CA GLN A 213 -7.61 13.88 11.65
C GLN A 213 -6.99 15.27 11.92
N ALA A 214 -7.78 16.19 12.49
CA ALA A 214 -7.32 17.52 12.88
C ALA A 214 -6.14 17.50 13.86
N CYS A 215 -6.02 16.48 14.72
CA CYS A 215 -4.89 16.34 15.62
C CYS A 215 -3.59 16.00 14.87
N PHE A 216 -3.69 15.13 13.86
CA PHE A 216 -2.55 14.74 13.04
C PHE A 216 -2.09 15.90 12.14
N ASP A 217 -3.03 16.68 11.62
CA ASP A 217 -2.75 17.80 10.72
C ASP A 217 -1.99 18.95 11.41
N GLN A 218 -1.98 18.98 12.74
CA GLN A 218 -1.14 19.91 13.52
C GLN A 218 0.37 19.63 13.40
N HIS A 219 0.76 18.38 13.12
CA HIS A 219 2.16 17.98 13.10
C HIS A 219 2.47 17.07 11.90
N ILE A 220 2.56 17.67 10.72
CA ILE A 220 3.12 17.01 9.53
C ILE A 220 4.65 16.94 9.70
N LEU A 221 5.17 15.71 9.78
CA LEU A 221 6.59 15.45 9.97
C LEU A 221 7.38 15.70 8.68
N GLN A 222 8.64 16.07 8.84
CA GLN A 222 9.53 16.40 7.73
C GLN A 222 10.91 15.79 7.94
N ASP A 223 11.64 15.58 6.84
CA ASP A 223 13.05 15.20 6.90
C ASP A 223 13.96 16.40 7.27
N ASN A 224 15.27 16.15 7.35
CA ASN A 224 16.27 17.19 7.65
C ASN A 224 16.36 18.29 6.58
N ARG A 225 15.80 18.08 5.38
CA ARG A 225 15.73 19.06 4.30
C ARG A 225 14.42 19.85 4.31
N GLY A 226 13.50 19.53 5.23
CA GLY A 226 12.17 20.14 5.30
C GLY A 226 11.14 19.53 4.36
N VAL A 227 11.43 18.37 3.75
CA VAL A 227 10.50 17.66 2.86
C VAL A 227 9.41 16.99 3.69
N LYS A 228 8.15 17.28 3.36
CA LYS A 228 6.95 16.74 4.04
C LYS A 228 6.22 15.64 3.26
N ARG A 229 6.34 15.66 1.93
CA ARG A 229 5.78 14.67 1.03
C ARG A 229 6.90 13.97 0.28
N PHE A 230 6.92 12.66 0.37
CA PHE A 230 7.96 11.82 -0.20
C PHE A 230 7.41 11.11 -1.42
N GLU A 231 7.85 11.54 -2.61
CA GLU A 231 7.42 10.95 -3.87
C GLU A 231 7.84 9.49 -3.98
N ILE A 232 6.89 8.66 -4.39
CA ILE A 232 7.07 7.23 -4.62
C ILE A 232 7.12 7.01 -6.12
N SER A 233 8.26 6.49 -6.57
CA SER A 233 8.47 6.07 -7.96
C SER A 233 8.25 4.57 -8.10
N MET A 234 7.96 4.11 -9.32
CA MET A 234 7.85 2.67 -9.61
C MET A 234 9.11 1.91 -9.18
N GLY A 235 8.92 0.67 -8.72
CA GLY A 235 10.01 -0.22 -8.32
C GLY A 235 10.51 -0.02 -6.88
N MET A 236 10.03 1.01 -6.17
CA MET A 236 10.28 1.13 -4.72
C MET A 236 9.42 0.11 -3.95
N GLU A 237 10.04 -0.66 -3.07
CA GLU A 237 9.36 -1.67 -2.24
C GLU A 237 9.64 -1.43 -0.76
N ASN A 238 10.91 -1.59 -0.36
CA ASN A 238 11.41 -1.38 0.98
C ASN A 238 11.94 0.05 1.13
N ILE A 239 11.17 0.91 1.78
CA ILE A 239 11.41 2.35 1.79
C ILE A 239 11.73 2.80 3.21
N LYS A 240 12.82 3.56 3.38
CA LYS A 240 13.22 4.15 4.66
C LYS A 240 13.38 5.66 4.54
N TYR A 241 12.92 6.38 5.56
CA TYR A 241 13.14 7.82 5.70
C TYR A 241 13.54 8.15 7.14
N SER A 242 14.27 9.26 7.31
CA SER A 242 14.55 9.82 8.64
C SER A 242 13.71 11.09 8.81
N LEU A 243 12.91 11.13 9.86
CA LEU A 243 11.94 12.19 10.14
C LEU A 243 12.26 12.88 11.47
N LYS A 244 12.10 14.20 11.51
CA LYS A 244 12.30 14.98 12.74
C LYS A 244 10.99 15.09 13.52
N LEU A 245 11.00 14.63 14.78
CA LEU A 245 9.89 14.84 15.72
C LEU A 245 9.77 16.32 16.12
N PRO A 246 8.57 16.82 16.44
CA PRO A 246 8.39 18.22 16.83
C PRO A 246 9.06 18.54 18.17
N ALA A 247 9.76 19.67 18.25
CA ALA A 247 10.52 20.05 19.45
C ALA A 247 9.68 20.45 20.67
N GLY A 248 8.40 20.77 20.49
CA GLY A 248 7.47 21.14 21.57
C GLY A 248 6.48 20.04 21.96
N VAL A 249 6.63 18.83 21.41
CA VAL A 249 5.66 17.75 21.62
C VAL A 249 6.26 16.68 22.55
N THR A 250 5.62 16.51 23.69
CA THR A 250 5.79 15.38 24.61
C THR A 250 4.46 14.66 24.77
N CYS A 251 4.53 13.33 24.94
CA CYS A 251 3.35 12.49 25.06
C CYS A 251 3.70 11.08 25.55
N ARG A 252 2.74 10.46 26.23
CA ARG A 252 2.82 9.09 26.72
C ARG A 252 2.35 8.06 25.70
N ALA A 253 1.41 8.44 24.83
CA ALA A 253 0.78 7.55 23.85
C ALA A 253 0.45 8.30 22.54
N CYS A 254 1.44 9.01 22.00
CA CYS A 254 1.30 9.63 20.68
C CYS A 254 0.97 8.60 19.61
N VAL A 255 0.30 9.05 18.57
CA VAL A 255 0.03 8.24 17.39
C VAL A 255 0.77 8.82 16.20
N LEU A 256 1.69 8.03 15.64
CA LEU A 256 2.30 8.32 14.34
C LEU A 256 1.41 7.74 13.25
N GLN A 257 0.99 8.57 12.30
CA GLN A 257 0.17 8.19 11.15
C GLN A 257 1.03 8.27 9.89
N TRP A 258 1.24 7.13 9.25
CA TRP A 258 1.65 7.08 7.85
C TRP A 258 0.41 7.18 6.97
N ARG A 259 0.50 7.99 5.92
CA ARG A 259 -0.46 8.06 4.82
C ARG A 259 0.28 7.85 3.51
N TYR A 260 -0.24 6.96 2.69
CA TYR A 260 0.16 6.79 1.31
C TYR A 260 -1.02 7.15 0.41
N ASN A 261 -0.85 8.18 -0.40
CA ASN A 261 -1.78 8.52 -1.47
C ASN A 261 -1.19 8.02 -2.78
N THR A 262 -1.85 7.05 -3.42
CA THR A 262 -1.37 6.50 -4.70
C THR A 262 -1.41 7.56 -5.81
N GLY A 263 -0.78 7.26 -6.94
CA GLY A 263 -0.67 8.20 -8.07
C GLY A 263 -0.90 7.53 -9.43
N ASN A 264 -1.62 6.42 -9.46
CA ASN A 264 -1.84 5.62 -10.67
C ASN A 264 -3.23 5.80 -11.30
N SER A 265 -4.20 6.37 -10.57
CA SER A 265 -5.55 6.59 -11.11
C SER A 265 -5.62 7.87 -11.91
N TRP A 266 -6.33 7.84 -13.03
CA TRP A 266 -6.67 9.06 -13.77
C TRP A 266 -7.74 9.84 -13.01
N GLY A 267 -7.59 11.15 -12.94
CA GLY A 267 -8.62 12.05 -12.44
C GLY A 267 -8.40 13.46 -12.94
N VAL A 268 -9.16 14.39 -12.38
CA VAL A 268 -9.13 15.80 -12.76
C VAL A 268 -8.48 16.60 -11.64
N ASP A 269 -7.49 17.41 -12.00
CA ASP A 269 -6.88 18.36 -11.09
C ASP A 269 -7.92 19.42 -10.69
N PRO A 270 -8.23 19.59 -9.39
CA PRO A 270 -9.25 20.55 -8.95
C PRO A 270 -8.90 22.00 -9.24
N VAL A 271 -7.61 22.34 -9.40
CA VAL A 271 -7.15 23.71 -9.67
C VAL A 271 -7.12 23.97 -11.18
N THR A 272 -6.43 23.12 -11.93
CA THR A 272 -6.24 23.36 -13.37
C THR A 272 -7.39 22.87 -14.23
N GLN A 273 -8.31 22.06 -13.67
CA GLN A 273 -9.42 21.40 -14.36
C GLN A 273 -8.97 20.49 -15.53
N LYS A 274 -7.69 20.11 -15.55
CA LYS A 274 -7.13 19.20 -16.56
C LYS A 274 -7.11 17.78 -16.04
N GLY A 275 -7.34 16.84 -16.97
CA GLY A 275 -7.21 15.42 -16.70
C GLY A 275 -5.74 14.98 -16.63
N CYS A 276 -5.38 14.27 -15.57
CA CYS A 276 -4.02 13.73 -15.41
C CYS A 276 -4.02 12.46 -14.55
N ILE A 277 -2.97 11.65 -14.73
CA ILE A 277 -2.70 10.49 -13.88
C ILE A 277 -2.19 11.01 -12.52
N GLY A 278 -2.73 10.48 -11.43
CA GLY A 278 -2.43 10.89 -10.06
C GLY A 278 -3.23 12.11 -9.58
N CYS A 279 -4.09 12.67 -10.43
CA CYS A 279 -4.92 13.83 -10.11
C CYS A 279 -6.29 13.42 -9.56
N GLY A 280 -6.91 14.30 -8.78
CA GLY A 280 -8.22 14.04 -8.17
C GLY A 280 -8.18 12.90 -7.13
N PRO A 281 -9.31 12.18 -6.95
CA PRO A 281 -9.41 11.05 -6.04
C PRO A 281 -8.39 9.94 -6.36
N GLN A 282 -7.64 9.49 -5.36
CA GLN A 282 -6.66 8.39 -5.45
C GLN A 282 -6.90 7.38 -4.33
N GLU A 283 -6.44 6.14 -4.50
CA GLU A 283 -6.50 5.16 -3.40
C GLU A 283 -5.55 5.61 -2.27
N GLN A 284 -5.96 5.39 -1.02
CA GLN A 284 -5.20 5.85 0.14
C GLN A 284 -5.02 4.73 1.13
N PHE A 285 -3.79 4.58 1.63
CA PHE A 285 -3.40 3.61 2.65
C PHE A 285 -2.91 4.34 3.88
N TYR A 286 -3.12 3.74 5.04
CA TYR A 286 -2.68 4.30 6.30
C TYR A 286 -2.02 3.25 7.18
N GLY A 287 -1.26 3.74 8.15
CA GLY A 287 -0.76 2.93 9.26
C GLY A 287 -0.58 3.80 10.50
N CYS A 288 -1.07 3.33 11.65
CA CYS A 288 -0.94 4.01 12.93
C CYS A 288 -0.05 3.23 13.87
N SER A 289 0.92 3.92 14.49
CA SER A 289 1.84 3.34 15.49
C SER A 289 1.78 4.15 16.77
N ASP A 290 1.64 3.46 17.91
CA ASP A 290 1.58 4.09 19.23
C ASP A 290 2.99 4.25 19.81
N ILE A 291 3.43 5.49 20.03
CA ILE A 291 4.78 5.85 20.45
C ILE A 291 4.78 6.79 21.66
N ALA A 292 5.86 6.80 22.42
CA ALA A 292 6.09 7.76 23.50
C ALA A 292 7.19 8.75 23.12
N ILE A 293 7.03 10.02 23.51
CA ILE A 293 8.01 11.08 23.27
C ILE A 293 8.28 11.82 24.57
N GLY A 294 9.52 11.79 25.04
CA GLY A 294 9.95 12.48 26.26
C GLY A 294 9.32 11.96 27.56
N ALA A 295 8.70 10.77 27.54
CA ALA A 295 8.07 10.13 28.70
C ALA A 295 8.94 8.97 29.20
N SER A 296 9.89 9.26 30.09
CA SER A 296 10.90 8.28 30.56
C SER A 296 10.28 7.10 31.31
N ASP A 297 9.17 7.33 32.01
CA ASP A 297 8.44 6.35 32.83
C ASP A 297 7.56 5.38 32.01
N VAL A 298 7.37 5.64 30.71
CA VAL A 298 6.63 4.73 29.83
C VAL A 298 7.46 3.50 29.51
N THR A 299 6.85 2.33 29.70
CA THR A 299 7.38 1.02 29.33
C THR A 299 6.85 0.63 27.96
N THR A 300 7.75 0.21 27.06
CA THR A 300 7.37 -0.31 25.73
C THR A 300 6.88 -1.75 25.81
N GLY A 301 6.03 -2.13 24.86
CA GLY A 301 5.54 -3.51 24.73
C GLY A 301 6.68 -4.52 24.63
N GLN A 302 6.52 -5.64 25.32
CA GLN A 302 7.45 -6.76 25.24
C GLN A 302 7.25 -7.50 23.91
N VAL A 303 8.36 -7.82 23.25
CA VAL A 303 8.40 -8.68 22.07
C VAL A 303 8.76 -10.08 22.53
N SER A 304 7.99 -11.09 22.14
CA SER A 304 8.29 -12.48 22.51
C SER A 304 9.53 -12.98 21.74
N PRO A 305 10.66 -13.32 22.39
CA PRO A 305 11.90 -13.67 21.68
C PRO A 305 11.84 -15.01 20.93
N ASN A 306 10.92 -15.90 21.32
CA ASN A 306 10.95 -17.32 20.95
C ASN A 306 9.69 -17.82 20.24
N VAL A 307 8.83 -16.93 19.74
CA VAL A 307 7.71 -17.34 18.88
C VAL A 307 8.17 -17.08 17.45
N PRO A 308 8.49 -18.13 16.65
CA PRO A 308 8.60 -17.94 15.21
C PRO A 308 7.30 -17.29 14.77
N VAL A 309 7.38 -16.13 14.12
CA VAL A 309 6.21 -15.55 13.47
C VAL A 309 5.80 -16.58 12.43
N VAL A 310 4.80 -17.41 12.76
CA VAL A 310 4.24 -18.39 11.84
C VAL A 310 3.46 -17.59 10.81
N VAL A 311 4.17 -17.19 9.76
CA VAL A 311 3.60 -16.67 8.53
C VAL A 311 2.78 -17.84 7.94
N PRO A 312 1.44 -17.73 7.83
CA PRO A 312 0.62 -18.83 7.35
C PRO A 312 1.03 -19.27 5.95
N GLU A 313 0.89 -20.56 5.66
CA GLU A 313 1.03 -21.12 4.32
C GLU A 313 -0.07 -20.52 3.42
N GLY A 314 0.29 -19.47 2.66
CA GLY A 314 -0.65 -18.62 1.91
C GLY A 314 -0.41 -17.11 2.04
N ASP A 315 0.45 -16.65 2.96
CA ASP A 315 1.03 -15.30 2.88
C ASP A 315 2.08 -15.33 1.74
N ILE A 316 1.65 -14.91 0.55
CA ILE A 316 2.41 -15.01 -0.71
C ILE A 316 3.52 -13.94 -0.79
N ASP A 317 3.75 -13.17 0.28
CA ASP A 317 4.71 -12.07 0.32
C ASP A 317 6.08 -12.58 0.79
N ASP A 318 6.74 -13.37 -0.06
CA ASP A 318 8.09 -13.92 0.12
C ASP A 318 9.21 -12.86 0.09
N ARG A 319 8.87 -11.56 0.09
CA ARG A 319 9.84 -10.47 -0.07
C ARG A 319 10.49 -10.09 1.26
N LYS A 320 11.77 -9.72 1.16
CA LYS A 320 12.71 -9.41 2.25
C LYS A 320 12.36 -8.15 3.04
N TRP A 321 11.15 -8.04 3.61
CA TRP A 321 10.84 -6.96 4.55
C TRP A 321 11.70 -7.06 5.82
N GLN A 322 12.27 -8.23 6.12
CA GLN A 322 13.19 -8.44 7.24
C GLN A 322 14.45 -7.55 7.13
N ASP A 323 14.85 -7.13 5.93
CA ASP A 323 15.99 -6.21 5.73
C ASP A 323 15.64 -4.75 6.06
N LEU A 324 14.34 -4.37 6.05
CA LEU A 324 13.90 -3.08 6.58
C LEU A 324 14.13 -2.96 8.08
N VAL A 325 14.17 -4.12 8.75
CA VAL A 325 14.25 -4.29 10.20
C VAL A 325 15.70 -4.33 10.70
N GLY A 326 16.69 -4.13 9.79
CA GLY A 326 18.13 -4.22 10.03
C GLY A 326 18.53 -4.12 11.50
N LYS A 327 18.90 -5.27 12.09
CA LYS A 327 19.48 -5.45 13.43
C LYS A 327 19.21 -4.28 14.40
N LEU A 328 17.95 -4.02 14.78
CA LEU A 328 17.69 -3.30 16.03
C LEU A 328 17.71 -4.32 17.16
N ASP A 329 18.77 -4.23 17.96
CA ASP A 329 19.23 -5.13 19.00
C ASP A 329 18.12 -5.77 19.84
N CYS A 330 17.89 -7.05 19.58
CA CYS A 330 17.30 -7.96 20.56
C CYS A 330 18.43 -8.59 21.38
N VAL A 331 19.26 -7.76 22.02
CA VAL A 331 20.10 -8.19 23.14
C VAL A 331 20.03 -7.08 24.17
N CYS A 332 19.14 -7.22 25.15
CA CYS A 332 19.35 -6.56 26.42
C CYS A 332 20.45 -7.36 27.15
N PRO A 333 21.67 -6.85 27.35
CA PRO A 333 22.43 -7.30 28.51
C PRO A 333 21.63 -6.78 29.71
N GLN A 334 20.78 -7.64 30.26
CA GLN A 334 20.23 -7.36 31.58
C GLN A 334 21.42 -7.14 32.50
N THR A 335 21.46 -5.95 33.08
CA THR A 335 22.15 -5.65 34.31
C THR A 335 21.87 -6.77 35.32
N SER A 336 22.79 -7.72 35.47
CA SER A 336 22.86 -8.53 36.68
C SER A 336 23.54 -7.67 37.76
N GLN A 337 22.78 -6.72 38.32
CA GLN A 337 23.03 -6.37 39.71
C GLN A 337 22.45 -7.49 40.56
N THR A 338 23.32 -8.40 40.99
CA THR A 338 23.11 -9.15 42.23
C THR A 338 24.30 -8.89 43.14
N SER A 339 24.04 -8.05 44.14
CA SER A 339 24.57 -8.10 45.50
C SER A 339 26.10 -8.23 45.68
N ARG A 340 26.70 -7.13 46.16
CA ARG A 340 27.86 -7.22 47.06
C ARG A 340 27.49 -8.04 48.30
N PRO A 341 28.45 -8.78 48.85
CA PRO A 341 28.75 -8.67 50.27
C PRO A 341 30.13 -8.05 50.46
N GLN A 342 30.22 -7.12 51.42
CA GLN A 342 31.49 -6.64 51.96
C GLN A 342 32.06 -7.69 52.94
N SER A 343 33.35 -8.03 52.80
CA SER A 343 34.22 -8.40 53.93
C SER A 343 35.70 -8.41 53.54
N GLY A 344 36.48 -7.49 54.14
CA GLY A 344 37.83 -7.70 54.70
C GLY A 344 39.05 -7.98 53.78
N PRO A 345 40.20 -7.30 53.99
CA PRO A 345 41.44 -7.54 53.24
C PRO A 345 42.29 -8.65 53.90
N LEU A 346 43.08 -9.42 53.13
CA LEU A 346 44.35 -10.04 53.57
C LEU A 346 45.06 -10.82 52.43
N ALA A 347 46.39 -10.69 52.44
CA ALA A 347 47.41 -11.59 51.90
C ALA A 347 47.82 -11.50 50.40
N GLN A 348 48.89 -10.72 50.17
CA GLN A 348 49.99 -11.09 49.27
C GLN A 348 50.52 -12.50 49.63
N VAL A 349 50.80 -13.36 48.66
CA VAL A 349 51.95 -14.28 48.71
C VAL A 349 52.45 -14.60 47.30
N CYS A 350 53.75 -14.34 47.09
CA CYS A 350 54.57 -14.71 45.95
C CYS A 350 54.65 -16.23 45.75
N PHE A 351 54.78 -16.69 44.51
CA PHE A 351 55.49 -17.94 44.23
C PHE A 351 56.57 -17.70 43.18
N VAL A 352 57.82 -17.66 43.67
CA VAL A 352 59.06 -17.84 42.91
C VAL A 352 59.50 -19.28 43.12
N LEU A 353 60.08 -19.88 42.07
CA LEU A 353 61.04 -21.00 42.00
C LEU A 353 60.55 -22.10 41.03
N THR A 354 61.34 -22.73 40.17
CA THR A 354 62.60 -22.44 39.48
C THR A 354 62.81 -23.57 38.46
N LEU A 355 63.78 -23.35 37.56
CA LEU A 355 64.75 -24.32 37.04
C LEU A 355 64.36 -25.29 35.88
N PHE A 356 64.88 -24.96 34.69
CA PHE A 356 66.02 -25.60 34.00
C PHE A 356 65.83 -26.29 32.62
N ILE A 357 66.48 -25.66 31.62
CA ILE A 357 67.34 -26.18 30.54
C ILE A 357 66.69 -27.06 29.42
N ARG A 358 66.63 -26.53 28.20
CA ARG A 358 67.59 -26.80 27.08
C ARG A 358 67.24 -26.05 25.80
N LEU A 359 68.20 -25.23 25.37
CA LEU A 359 68.38 -24.80 23.99
C LEU A 359 68.66 -25.99 23.06
N LEU A 360 68.38 -25.72 21.77
CA LEU A 360 68.97 -26.25 20.52
C LEU A 360 67.94 -27.01 19.66
N PHE A 361 67.50 -26.42 18.54
CA PHE A 361 68.19 -26.50 17.25
C PHE A 361 67.41 -25.73 16.16
N PHE A 362 68.17 -24.86 15.47
CA PHE A 362 67.96 -24.14 14.20
C PHE A 362 66.79 -23.16 14.01
#